data_AF-A0A538EXA9-F1
#
_entry.id   AF-A0A538EXA9-F1
#
_cell.length_a   1.000
_cell.length_b   1.000
_cell.length_c   1.000
_cell.angle_alpha   90.00
_cell.angle_beta   90.00
_cell.angle_gamma   90.00
#
_symmetry.space_group_name_H-M   'P 1'
#
loop_
_entity.id
_entity.type
_entity.pdbx_description
1 polymer ?
#
loop_
_entity_poly.entity_id
_entity_poly.type
_entity_poly.pdbx_seq_one_letter_code
_entity_poly.pdbx_strand_id
1 'polypeptide(L)'
;MRELGTWRIAVDNGDARVERLFEATGDPDGLDFRLETDAAGLAAMAAGRSPLRLMLGGHLRVRGKRRKMLKLRALADAEDTSIAEAAAAGAEIDPDAIYRALEYLIDPEWTRGHSFTVAYEIAPGTNENAGGTWYVAVDDGARVKVTTTPPDGQVTATVSVGYDAYRRLIGGEVTPAQAMREQLTDVDGDIYPVTLLGRWIERSQGRDDAELERERRQREVQLSRAGTWGGIQSNGSGDGATHAAAGRSVPLQVEGTSTDDGADGGDPALAPAGGRRPSGDLMSYGELYALWERKNWRVHELDFSLDREQWVTTPTEAQENTAWSLGSFYIGEERVTADLAPFLLAAPTGEVEVFLATQLVDEARHAALFDRFGAEVMALDSDDLRGRMRELEAMMMPSWFETFDDGLRDVANRIKARPDDFDLFVEGITTYHLVIEGVLATTGQRMILKYLEDHGLYPGFQRGFSLVEQDEHRHIAFGVRFLRDAVQEDPRHGHTIERTVAELTPRAVHVFCPPYADDPSDFFSY
;
A
#
# COMPACT_ATOMS: atom_id res chain seq x y z
N MET A 1 -26.81 -28.65 22.82
CA MET A 1 -26.86 -27.22 22.44
C MET A 1 -26.91 -26.41 23.72
N ARG A 2 -25.93 -25.53 23.96
CA ARG A 2 -25.94 -24.61 25.09
C ARG A 2 -26.86 -23.45 24.71
N GLU A 3 -27.94 -23.24 25.45
CA GLU A 3 -28.84 -22.11 25.20
C GLU A 3 -28.10 -20.81 25.50
N LEU A 4 -28.01 -19.90 24.53
CA LEU A 4 -27.29 -18.62 24.66
C LEU A 4 -28.07 -17.62 25.54
N GLY A 5 -29.38 -17.78 25.58
CA GLY A 5 -30.30 -17.00 26.39
C GLY A 5 -31.66 -16.86 25.72
N THR A 6 -32.59 -16.25 26.45
CA THR A 6 -33.86 -15.78 25.89
C THR A 6 -33.90 -14.26 26.09
N TRP A 7 -34.37 -13.52 25.09
CA TRP A 7 -34.55 -12.08 25.15
C TRP A 7 -35.98 -11.70 24.78
N ARG A 8 -36.52 -10.67 25.44
CA ARG A 8 -37.75 -10.00 25.06
C ARG A 8 -37.40 -8.69 24.38
N ILE A 9 -37.93 -8.50 23.18
CA ILE A 9 -37.82 -7.25 22.43
C ILE A 9 -39.19 -6.59 22.42
N ALA A 10 -39.29 -5.39 22.97
CA ALA A 10 -40.49 -4.57 22.94
C ALA A 10 -40.24 -3.33 22.08
N VAL A 11 -41.11 -3.08 21.10
CA VAL A 11 -41.04 -1.89 20.24
C VAL A 11 -42.28 -1.05 20.48
N ASP A 12 -42.09 0.19 20.93
CA ASP A 12 -43.16 1.14 21.21
C ASP A 12 -42.76 2.56 20.75
N ASN A 13 -43.65 3.24 20.03
CA ASN A 13 -43.47 4.59 19.49
C ASN A 13 -42.12 4.88 18.78
N GLY A 14 -41.55 3.87 18.12
CA GLY A 14 -40.27 4.01 17.40
C GLY A 14 -39.04 3.62 18.23
N ASP A 15 -39.20 3.42 19.54
CA ASP A 15 -38.15 2.94 20.42
C ASP A 15 -38.19 1.41 20.53
N ALA A 16 -37.02 0.77 20.51
CA ALA A 16 -36.87 -0.65 20.80
C ALA A 16 -36.15 -0.85 22.14
N ARG A 17 -36.67 -1.76 22.98
CA ARG A 17 -36.06 -2.17 24.25
C ARG A 17 -35.80 -3.66 24.23
N VAL A 18 -34.59 -4.06 24.60
CA VAL A 18 -34.16 -5.46 24.68
C VAL A 18 -33.93 -5.81 26.14
N GLU A 19 -34.63 -6.83 26.63
CA GLU A 19 -34.53 -7.33 28.00
C GLU A 19 -34.10 -8.80 27.98
N ARG A 20 -33.04 -9.17 28.71
CA ARG A 20 -32.66 -10.58 28.87
C ARG A 20 -33.59 -11.26 29.88
N LEU A 21 -34.17 -12.39 29.48
CA LEU A 21 -34.99 -13.24 30.34
C LEU A 21 -34.12 -14.37 30.91
N PHE A 22 -34.08 -14.49 32.24
CA PHE A 22 -33.34 -15.53 32.95
C PHE A 22 -34.10 -16.86 33.07
N GLU A 23 -35.41 -16.85 32.79
CA GLU A 23 -36.27 -18.04 32.73
C GLU A 23 -37.07 -18.06 31.42
N ALA A 24 -37.15 -19.21 30.76
CA ALA A 24 -37.86 -19.38 29.47
C ALA A 24 -39.41 -19.29 29.58
N THR A 25 -39.92 -19.04 30.78
CA THR A 25 -41.35 -19.05 31.16
C THR A 25 -41.88 -17.63 31.33
N GLY A 26 -41.87 -16.84 30.25
CA GLY A 26 -42.69 -15.63 30.17
C GLY A 26 -44.12 -15.98 29.75
N ASP A 27 -45.11 -15.38 30.42
CA ASP A 27 -46.54 -15.46 30.11
C ASP A 27 -46.83 -15.43 28.57
N PRO A 28 -47.40 -16.50 27.97
CA PRO A 28 -47.65 -16.59 26.53
C PRO A 28 -48.61 -15.54 25.97
N ASP A 29 -49.45 -14.93 26.83
CA ASP A 29 -50.59 -14.15 26.36
C ASP A 29 -50.22 -12.72 25.88
N GLY A 30 -49.03 -12.23 26.23
CA GLY A 30 -48.53 -10.89 25.87
C GLY A 30 -47.55 -10.82 24.67
N LEU A 31 -47.08 -11.95 24.13
CA LEU A 31 -46.09 -11.96 23.04
C LEU A 31 -46.76 -11.87 21.65
N ASP A 32 -46.25 -10.98 20.79
CA ASP A 32 -46.68 -10.89 19.39
C ASP A 32 -46.22 -12.14 18.60
N PHE A 33 -44.95 -12.53 18.75
CA PHE A 33 -44.33 -13.75 18.23
C PHE A 33 -43.00 -14.06 18.94
N ARG A 34 -42.49 -15.29 18.75
CA ARG A 34 -41.20 -15.81 19.22
C ARG A 34 -40.34 -16.18 18.01
N LEU A 35 -39.09 -15.73 18.03
CA LEU A 35 -38.02 -16.18 17.14
C LEU A 35 -37.10 -17.12 17.92
N GLU A 36 -36.71 -18.22 17.30
CA GLU A 36 -35.75 -19.19 17.82
C GLU A 36 -34.72 -19.45 16.73
N THR A 37 -33.45 -19.19 17.02
CA THR A 37 -32.33 -19.29 16.08
C THR A 37 -31.05 -19.65 16.82
N ASP A 38 -30.03 -20.13 16.10
CA ASP A 38 -28.69 -20.30 16.63
C ASP A 38 -27.88 -18.99 16.50
N ALA A 39 -26.65 -18.96 17.01
CA ALA A 39 -25.78 -17.78 16.89
C ALA A 39 -25.53 -17.38 15.43
N ALA A 40 -25.42 -18.37 14.53
CA ALA A 40 -25.18 -18.14 13.12
C ALA A 40 -26.37 -17.44 12.45
N GLY A 41 -27.59 -17.91 12.71
CA GLY A 41 -28.81 -17.30 12.19
C GLY A 41 -29.05 -15.90 12.77
N LEU A 42 -28.71 -15.66 14.04
CA LEU A 42 -28.77 -14.31 14.62
C LEU A 42 -27.78 -13.35 13.96
N ALA A 43 -26.51 -13.76 13.83
CA ALA A 43 -25.47 -12.96 13.18
C ALA A 43 -25.85 -12.66 11.71
N ALA A 44 -26.33 -13.67 10.98
CA ALA A 44 -26.78 -13.52 9.60
C ALA A 44 -27.93 -12.50 9.46
N MET A 45 -28.92 -12.52 10.37
CA MET A 45 -29.98 -11.50 10.36
C MET A 45 -29.45 -10.10 10.64
N ALA A 46 -28.50 -9.95 11.56
CA ALA A 46 -27.87 -8.65 11.86
C ALA A 46 -27.07 -8.11 10.67
N ALA A 47 -26.45 -8.99 9.88
CA ALA A 47 -25.78 -8.64 8.62
C ALA A 47 -26.74 -8.47 7.43
N GLY A 48 -28.05 -8.31 7.67
CA GLY A 48 -29.05 -8.04 6.62
C GLY A 48 -29.58 -9.27 5.88
N ARG A 49 -29.24 -10.50 6.28
CA ARG A 49 -29.85 -11.69 5.63
C ARG A 49 -31.34 -11.80 5.95
N SER A 50 -32.13 -11.89 4.89
CA SER A 50 -33.59 -12.06 4.98
C SER A 50 -34.01 -13.20 5.93
N PRO A 51 -34.84 -12.91 6.94
CA PRO A 51 -35.41 -13.92 7.84
C PRO A 51 -36.13 -15.06 7.11
N LEU A 52 -36.76 -14.79 5.96
CA LEU A 52 -37.44 -15.81 5.16
C LEU A 52 -36.47 -16.84 4.58
N ARG A 53 -35.29 -16.39 4.11
CA ARG A 53 -34.24 -17.30 3.61
C ARG A 53 -33.69 -18.18 4.73
N LEU A 54 -33.50 -17.63 5.92
CA LEU A 54 -33.03 -18.38 7.10
C LEU A 54 -34.07 -19.40 7.60
N MET A 55 -35.36 -19.10 7.48
CA MET A 55 -36.43 -20.07 7.76
C MET A 55 -36.42 -21.25 6.78
N LEU A 56 -36.25 -20.97 5.47
CA LEU A 56 -36.14 -22.01 4.45
C LEU A 56 -34.91 -22.91 4.66
N GLY A 57 -33.80 -22.32 5.13
CA GLY A 57 -32.58 -23.05 5.51
C GLY A 57 -32.63 -23.74 6.87
N GLY A 58 -33.72 -23.60 7.64
CA GLY A 58 -33.87 -24.23 8.96
C GLY A 58 -33.10 -23.57 10.10
N HIS A 59 -32.48 -22.41 9.86
CA HIS A 59 -31.70 -21.64 10.86
C HIS A 59 -32.56 -20.68 11.69
N LEU A 60 -33.80 -20.42 11.26
CA LEU A 60 -34.76 -19.59 11.98
C LEU A 60 -36.11 -20.30 12.12
N ARG A 61 -36.63 -20.37 13.35
CA ARG A 61 -37.96 -20.86 13.66
C ARG A 61 -38.79 -19.73 14.25
N VAL A 62 -40.02 -19.58 13.76
CA VAL A 62 -40.94 -18.52 14.21
C VAL A 62 -42.24 -19.15 14.69
N ARG A 63 -42.71 -18.74 15.87
CA ARG A 63 -44.00 -19.16 16.44
C ARG A 63 -44.76 -17.94 16.96
N GLY A 64 -46.05 -17.81 16.69
CA GLY A 64 -46.82 -16.65 17.19
C GLY A 64 -48.09 -16.36 16.40
N LYS A 65 -48.67 -15.18 16.64
CA LYS A 65 -49.92 -14.76 15.98
C LYS A 65 -49.63 -14.43 14.51
N ARG A 66 -50.21 -15.18 13.56
CA ARG A 66 -50.01 -15.02 12.09
C ARG A 66 -50.09 -13.57 11.60
N ARG A 67 -51.04 -12.77 12.09
CA ARG A 67 -51.20 -11.35 11.71
C ARG A 67 -50.04 -10.47 12.18
N LYS A 68 -49.46 -10.76 13.35
CA LYS A 68 -48.31 -10.02 13.90
C LYS A 68 -47.01 -10.42 13.22
N MET A 69 -46.90 -11.68 12.78
CA MET A 69 -45.78 -12.17 11.97
C MET A 69 -45.66 -11.49 10.60
N LEU A 70 -46.72 -10.87 10.05
CA LEU A 70 -46.61 -10.07 8.83
C LEU A 70 -45.62 -8.90 8.97
N LYS A 71 -45.36 -8.42 10.20
CA LYS A 71 -44.31 -7.44 10.48
C LYS A 71 -42.90 -7.97 10.18
N LEU A 72 -42.67 -9.28 10.26
CA LEU A 72 -41.40 -9.90 9.85
C LEU A 72 -41.24 -9.92 8.32
N ARG A 73 -42.33 -9.84 7.54
CA ARG A 73 -42.21 -9.65 6.09
C ARG A 73 -41.66 -8.27 5.76
N ALA A 74 -42.06 -7.24 6.50
CA ALA A 74 -41.45 -5.92 6.35
C ALA A 74 -39.93 -5.93 6.62
N LEU A 75 -39.44 -6.77 7.56
CA LEU A 75 -38.00 -7.02 7.77
C LEU A 75 -37.35 -7.91 6.70
N ALA A 76 -38.13 -8.69 5.96
CA ALA A 76 -37.64 -9.57 4.90
C ALA A 76 -37.68 -8.92 3.51
N ASP A 77 -38.55 -7.91 3.35
CA ASP A 77 -38.75 -7.06 2.18
C ASP A 77 -37.98 -5.72 2.33
N ALA A 78 -37.50 -5.39 3.54
CA ALA A 78 -36.50 -4.35 3.74
C ALA A 78 -35.18 -4.88 3.19
N GLU A 79 -34.89 -4.54 1.93
CA GLU A 79 -33.63 -4.88 1.28
C GLU A 79 -32.41 -4.24 1.97
N ASP A 80 -32.63 -3.30 2.90
CA ASP A 80 -31.58 -2.40 3.39
C ASP A 80 -31.16 -2.62 4.85
N THR A 81 -31.92 -3.34 5.71
CA THR A 81 -31.67 -3.35 7.17
C THR A 81 -30.31 -3.96 7.51
N SER A 82 -29.31 -3.09 7.66
CA SER A 82 -27.91 -3.41 7.94
C SER A 82 -27.46 -2.78 9.26
N ILE A 83 -26.28 -3.19 9.74
CA ILE A 83 -25.65 -2.57 10.91
C ILE A 83 -25.41 -1.07 10.64
N ALA A 84 -25.04 -0.71 9.41
CA ALA A 84 -24.84 0.67 9.01
C ALA A 84 -26.12 1.51 9.10
N GLU A 85 -27.24 0.99 8.59
CA GLU A 85 -28.53 1.67 8.70
C GLU A 85 -28.99 1.81 10.16
N ALA A 86 -28.80 0.77 10.97
CA ALA A 86 -29.10 0.83 12.39
C ALA A 86 -28.25 1.90 13.10
N ALA A 87 -26.96 1.97 12.79
CA ALA A 87 -26.05 2.99 13.32
C ALA A 87 -26.46 4.41 12.89
N ALA A 88 -26.82 4.60 11.63
CA ALA A 88 -27.31 5.87 11.06
C ALA A 88 -28.66 6.29 11.66
N ALA A 89 -29.52 5.34 12.03
CA ALA A 89 -30.76 5.58 12.76
C ALA A 89 -30.53 5.88 14.26
N GLY A 90 -29.28 5.95 14.73
CA GLY A 90 -28.92 6.29 16.10
C GLY A 90 -28.89 5.10 17.06
N ALA A 91 -28.88 3.86 16.56
CA ALA A 91 -28.71 2.70 17.43
C ALA A 91 -27.33 2.70 18.10
N GLU A 92 -27.29 2.31 19.36
CA GLU A 92 -26.06 1.99 20.07
C GLU A 92 -25.59 0.61 19.61
N ILE A 93 -24.43 0.58 18.94
CA ILE A 93 -23.84 -0.64 18.39
C ILE A 93 -22.75 -1.09 19.35
N ASP A 94 -22.99 -2.19 20.06
CA ASP A 94 -22.01 -2.82 20.95
C ASP A 94 -20.88 -3.45 20.12
N PRO A 95 -19.63 -2.95 20.22
CA PRO A 95 -18.52 -3.51 19.47
C PRO A 95 -18.24 -4.98 19.79
N ASP A 96 -18.45 -5.42 21.04
CA ASP A 96 -18.22 -6.83 21.39
C ASP A 96 -19.17 -7.76 20.63
N ALA A 97 -20.42 -7.35 20.44
CA ALA A 97 -21.38 -8.08 19.64
C ALA A 97 -20.97 -8.15 18.16
N ILE A 98 -20.46 -7.04 17.60
CA ILE A 98 -20.00 -6.97 16.20
C ILE A 98 -18.82 -7.89 15.95
N TYR A 99 -17.75 -7.78 16.76
CA TYR A 99 -16.56 -8.60 16.56
C TYR A 99 -16.85 -10.09 16.81
N ARG A 100 -17.62 -10.45 17.86
CA ARG A 100 -17.98 -11.87 18.08
C ARG A 100 -18.86 -12.46 16.98
N ALA A 101 -19.64 -11.64 16.27
CA ALA A 101 -20.42 -12.11 15.13
C ALA A 101 -19.54 -12.58 13.97
N LEU A 102 -18.29 -12.08 13.86
CA LEU A 102 -17.37 -12.45 12.78
C LEU A 102 -17.07 -13.96 12.74
N GLU A 103 -17.08 -14.66 13.88
CA GLU A 103 -16.93 -16.13 13.95
C GLU A 103 -18.01 -16.90 13.18
N TYR A 104 -19.12 -16.24 12.85
CA TYR A 104 -20.27 -16.81 12.14
C TYR A 104 -20.50 -16.17 10.77
N LEU A 105 -20.04 -14.94 10.57
CA LEU A 105 -20.23 -14.16 9.36
C LEU A 105 -19.15 -14.43 8.31
N ILE A 106 -17.93 -14.73 8.73
CA ILE A 106 -16.83 -15.08 7.82
C ILE A 106 -16.92 -16.58 7.50
N ASP A 107 -17.07 -16.89 6.21
CA ASP A 107 -17.10 -18.27 5.73
C ASP A 107 -15.69 -18.89 5.87
N PRO A 108 -15.54 -20.06 6.53
CA PRO A 108 -14.26 -20.75 6.63
C PRO A 108 -13.62 -21.06 5.27
N GLU A 109 -14.40 -21.16 4.18
CA GLU A 109 -13.81 -21.32 2.85
C GLU A 109 -12.96 -20.11 2.43
N TRP A 110 -13.30 -18.91 2.89
CA TRP A 110 -12.55 -17.69 2.57
C TRP A 110 -11.19 -17.64 3.28
N THR A 111 -11.05 -18.32 4.41
CA THR A 111 -9.82 -18.33 5.21
C THR A 111 -8.78 -19.34 4.72
N ARG A 112 -9.10 -20.16 3.71
CA ARG A 112 -8.17 -21.16 3.17
C ARG A 112 -6.91 -20.53 2.62
N GLY A 113 -5.77 -21.09 2.97
CA GLY A 113 -4.44 -20.58 2.61
C GLY A 113 -3.97 -19.39 3.45
N HIS A 114 -4.76 -18.95 4.44
CA HIS A 114 -4.44 -17.80 5.27
C HIS A 114 -4.35 -18.18 6.76
N SER A 115 -3.32 -17.67 7.44
CA SER A 115 -3.15 -17.81 8.89
C SER A 115 -2.50 -16.54 9.43
N PHE A 116 -3.22 -15.83 10.30
CA PHE A 116 -2.79 -14.57 10.90
C PHE A 116 -3.71 -14.20 12.07
N THR A 117 -3.30 -13.21 12.88
CA THR A 117 -4.18 -12.61 13.89
C THR A 117 -4.15 -11.10 13.78
N VAL A 118 -5.32 -10.47 13.66
CA VAL A 118 -5.47 -9.01 13.69
C VAL A 118 -6.09 -8.59 15.02
N ALA A 119 -5.47 -7.65 15.72
CA ALA A 119 -6.07 -6.98 16.86
C ALA A 119 -6.83 -5.73 16.40
N TYR A 120 -8.05 -5.53 16.89
CA TYR A 120 -8.80 -4.29 16.74
C TYR A 120 -8.92 -3.61 18.09
N GLU A 121 -8.35 -2.42 18.21
CA GLU A 121 -8.35 -1.59 19.40
C GLU A 121 -9.27 -0.38 19.19
N ILE A 122 -10.35 -0.34 19.96
CA ILE A 122 -11.25 0.82 19.96
C ILE A 122 -10.99 1.60 21.24
N ALA A 123 -10.44 2.80 21.08
CA ALA A 123 -10.23 3.70 22.21
C ALA A 123 -11.60 4.12 22.79
N PRO A 124 -11.82 3.98 24.11
CA PRO A 124 -13.07 4.39 24.73
C PRO A 124 -13.26 5.89 24.53
N GLY A 125 -14.40 6.28 23.96
CA GLY A 125 -14.80 7.68 23.85
C GLY A 125 -15.30 8.23 25.19
N THR A 126 -16.35 9.03 25.17
CA THR A 126 -17.05 9.50 26.39
C THR A 126 -17.80 8.38 27.13
N ASN A 127 -17.98 7.23 26.50
CA ASN A 127 -18.56 6.03 27.09
C ASN A 127 -17.44 5.02 27.41
N GLU A 128 -17.04 4.93 28.68
CA GLU A 128 -15.96 4.03 29.15
C GLU A 128 -16.23 2.55 28.85
N ASN A 129 -17.49 2.16 28.66
CA ASN A 129 -17.88 0.78 28.35
C ASN A 129 -17.83 0.45 26.84
N ALA A 130 -17.51 1.41 25.98
CA ALA A 130 -17.56 1.25 24.52
C ALA A 130 -16.19 1.00 23.87
N GLY A 131 -15.11 1.04 24.66
CA GLY A 131 -13.76 0.70 24.20
C GLY A 131 -13.38 -0.76 24.51
N GLY A 132 -12.36 -1.26 23.83
CA GLY A 132 -11.87 -2.61 24.04
C GLY A 132 -10.89 -3.06 22.96
N THR A 133 -10.35 -4.27 23.15
CA THR A 133 -9.47 -4.93 22.19
C THR A 133 -10.04 -6.30 21.82
N TRP A 134 -10.14 -6.57 20.52
CA TRP A 134 -10.60 -7.85 19.98
C TRP A 134 -9.55 -8.45 19.06
N TYR A 135 -9.14 -9.68 19.35
CA TYR A 135 -8.20 -10.45 18.54
C TYR A 135 -8.98 -11.39 17.64
N VAL A 136 -8.89 -11.15 16.33
CA VAL A 136 -9.52 -11.95 15.28
C VAL A 136 -8.46 -12.89 14.69
N ALA A 137 -8.52 -14.16 15.09
CA ALA A 137 -7.59 -15.19 14.65
C ALA A 137 -8.15 -15.98 13.47
N VAL A 138 -7.36 -16.03 12.40
CA VAL A 138 -7.64 -16.75 11.15
C VAL A 138 -6.67 -17.93 11.06
N ASP A 139 -7.21 -19.10 10.73
CA ASP A 139 -6.45 -20.34 10.58
C ASP A 139 -7.01 -21.13 9.40
N ASP A 140 -6.15 -21.77 8.62
CA ASP A 140 -6.39 -22.26 7.26
C ASP A 140 -7.66 -23.11 7.13
N GLY A 141 -8.71 -22.53 6.52
CA GLY A 141 -9.99 -23.20 6.30
C GLY A 141 -10.81 -23.43 7.59
N ALA A 142 -10.30 -23.00 8.74
CA ALA A 142 -10.96 -23.07 10.01
C ALA A 142 -11.87 -21.85 10.22
N ARG A 143 -12.86 -22.04 11.11
CA ARG A 143 -13.71 -20.94 11.56
C ARG A 143 -12.86 -19.91 12.31
N VAL A 144 -13.05 -18.65 11.94
CA VAL A 144 -12.46 -17.48 12.64
C VAL A 144 -12.80 -17.53 14.13
N LYS A 145 -11.82 -17.21 14.97
CA LYS A 145 -12.00 -17.12 16.42
C LYS A 145 -11.80 -15.69 16.88
N VAL A 146 -12.67 -15.20 17.75
CA VAL A 146 -12.59 -13.85 18.29
C VAL A 146 -12.50 -13.89 19.81
N THR A 147 -11.44 -13.28 20.34
CA THR A 147 -11.18 -13.25 21.78
C THR A 147 -10.88 -11.83 22.24
N THR A 148 -11.10 -11.54 23.53
CA THR A 148 -10.72 -10.28 24.17
C THR A 148 -9.48 -10.43 25.05
N THR A 149 -8.87 -11.62 25.05
CA THR A 149 -7.63 -11.91 25.75
C THR A 149 -6.54 -12.07 24.68
N PRO A 150 -5.36 -11.46 24.86
CA PRO A 150 -4.27 -11.61 23.89
C PRO A 150 -3.97 -13.09 23.60
N PRO A 151 -3.75 -13.47 22.33
CA PRO A 151 -3.34 -14.82 21.99
C PRO A 151 -1.92 -15.11 22.48
N ASP A 152 -1.59 -16.38 22.68
CA ASP A 152 -0.20 -16.80 23.00
C ASP A 152 0.77 -16.63 21.80
N GLY A 153 0.23 -16.47 20.59
CA GLY A 153 0.98 -16.29 19.35
C GLY A 153 1.21 -14.82 18.96
N GLN A 154 1.91 -14.61 17.85
CA GLN A 154 2.15 -13.26 17.32
C GLN A 154 0.84 -12.65 16.80
N VAL A 155 0.60 -11.39 17.17
CA VAL A 155 -0.38 -10.52 16.52
C VAL A 155 0.29 -9.95 15.27
N THR A 156 -0.31 -10.22 14.11
CA THR A 156 0.23 -9.86 12.80
C THR A 156 0.08 -8.37 12.54
N ALA A 157 -1.04 -7.80 12.96
CA ALA A 157 -1.30 -6.35 12.87
C ALA A 157 -2.29 -5.91 13.95
N THR A 158 -2.19 -4.64 14.34
CA THR A 158 -3.10 -3.97 15.27
C THR A 158 -3.73 -2.77 14.58
N VAL A 159 -5.05 -2.72 14.55
CA VAL A 159 -5.84 -1.62 14.00
C VAL A 159 -6.40 -0.81 15.16
N SER A 160 -5.98 0.44 15.28
CA SER A 160 -6.37 1.34 16.37
C SER A 160 -7.28 2.44 15.85
N VAL A 161 -8.41 2.65 16.51
CA VAL A 161 -9.42 3.63 16.08
C VAL A 161 -10.14 4.26 17.27
N GLY A 162 -10.46 5.55 17.17
CA GLY A 162 -11.32 6.23 18.15
C GLY A 162 -12.78 5.81 18.02
N TYR A 163 -13.54 5.76 19.12
CA TYR A 163 -14.95 5.31 19.09
C TYR A 163 -15.84 6.07 18.07
N ASP A 164 -15.66 7.38 17.90
CA ASP A 164 -16.41 8.16 16.92
C ASP A 164 -16.06 7.78 15.48
N ALA A 165 -14.76 7.57 15.18
CA ALA A 165 -14.31 7.10 13.88
C ALA A 165 -14.80 5.67 13.59
N TYR A 166 -14.79 4.79 14.60
CA TYR A 166 -15.36 3.46 14.53
C TYR A 166 -16.86 3.49 14.19
N ARG A 167 -17.64 4.38 14.83
CA ARG A 167 -19.06 4.57 14.51
C ARG A 167 -19.27 5.00 13.05
N ARG A 168 -18.44 5.92 12.55
CA ARG A 168 -18.49 6.39 11.16
C ARG A 168 -18.14 5.27 10.17
N LEU A 169 -17.14 4.45 10.49
CA LEU A 169 -16.75 3.27 9.69
C LEU A 169 -17.87 2.23 9.62
N ILE A 170 -18.43 1.85 10.77
CA ILE A 170 -19.55 0.90 10.81
C ILE A 170 -20.80 1.46 10.14
N GLY A 171 -21.05 2.76 10.31
CA GLY A 171 -22.14 3.48 9.66
C GLY A 171 -21.99 3.63 8.15
N GLY A 172 -20.80 3.33 7.59
CA GLY A 172 -20.50 3.56 6.18
C GLY A 172 -20.39 5.04 5.80
N GLU A 173 -20.23 5.94 6.78
CA GLU A 173 -20.01 7.37 6.54
C GLU A 173 -18.60 7.67 6.04
N VAL A 174 -17.65 6.79 6.36
CA VAL A 174 -16.23 6.87 5.98
C VAL A 174 -15.78 5.48 5.54
N THR A 175 -15.03 5.39 4.44
CA THR A 175 -14.43 4.12 4.00
C THR A 175 -13.16 3.81 4.80
N PRO A 176 -12.72 2.55 4.91
CA PRO A 176 -11.43 2.23 5.53
C PRO A 176 -10.25 2.97 4.90
N ALA A 177 -10.23 3.11 3.57
CA ALA A 177 -9.18 3.84 2.85
C ALA A 177 -9.19 5.34 3.19
N GLN A 178 -10.38 5.96 3.26
CA GLN A 178 -10.54 7.34 3.70
C GLN A 178 -10.12 7.51 5.17
N ALA A 179 -10.48 6.59 6.05
CA ALA A 179 -10.11 6.66 7.47
C ALA A 179 -8.60 6.58 7.68
N MET A 180 -7.89 5.74 6.93
CA MET A 180 -6.42 5.70 6.95
C MET A 180 -5.83 7.01 6.41
N ARG A 181 -6.33 7.50 5.25
CA ARG A 181 -5.89 8.76 4.64
C ARG A 181 -6.07 9.96 5.57
N GLU A 182 -7.19 10.03 6.29
CA GLU A 182 -7.53 11.10 7.23
C GLU A 182 -6.95 10.86 8.64
N GLN A 183 -6.10 9.84 8.83
CA GLN A 183 -5.49 9.47 10.11
C GLN A 183 -6.51 9.22 11.24
N LEU A 184 -7.71 8.78 10.87
CA LEU A 184 -8.75 8.36 11.81
C LEU A 184 -8.53 6.93 12.30
N THR A 185 -7.72 6.16 11.59
CA THR A 185 -7.33 4.78 11.92
C THR A 185 -5.83 4.64 11.74
N ASP A 186 -5.20 4.03 12.74
CA ASP A 186 -3.79 3.68 12.73
C ASP A 186 -3.64 2.17 12.60
N VAL A 187 -2.64 1.72 11.84
CA VAL A 187 -2.37 0.30 11.62
C VAL A 187 -0.91 0.02 11.91
N ASP A 188 -0.63 -0.73 12.96
CA ASP A 188 0.72 -1.22 13.29
C ASP A 188 0.88 -2.66 12.79
N GLY A 189 1.88 -2.91 11.94
CA GLY A 189 2.15 -4.21 11.31
C GLY A 189 1.55 -4.38 9.90
N ASP A 190 1.38 -5.64 9.49
CA ASP A 190 1.07 -5.98 8.09
C ASP A 190 -0.34 -5.49 7.67
N ILE A 191 -0.41 -4.66 6.62
CA ILE A 191 -1.69 -4.15 6.11
C ILE A 191 -2.47 -5.23 5.34
N TYR A 192 -1.80 -6.13 4.61
CA TYR A 192 -2.48 -7.10 3.76
C TYR A 192 -3.51 -7.99 4.52
N PRO A 193 -3.17 -8.59 5.68
CA PRO A 193 -4.14 -9.30 6.52
C PRO A 193 -5.31 -8.43 7.00
N VAL A 194 -5.05 -7.16 7.36
CA VAL A 194 -6.08 -6.20 7.79
C VAL A 194 -7.04 -5.92 6.65
N THR A 195 -6.50 -5.64 5.45
CA THR A 195 -7.31 -5.42 4.25
C THR A 195 -8.15 -6.65 3.95
N LEU A 196 -7.54 -7.84 3.88
CA LEU A 196 -8.23 -9.08 3.56
C LEU A 196 -9.40 -9.36 4.52
N LEU A 197 -9.16 -9.20 5.83
CA LEU A 197 -10.21 -9.33 6.84
C LEU A 197 -11.32 -8.29 6.68
N GLY A 198 -10.97 -7.04 6.39
CA GLY A 198 -11.92 -5.97 6.04
C GLY A 198 -12.79 -6.32 4.82
N ARG A 199 -12.19 -6.86 3.76
CA ARG A 199 -12.91 -7.33 2.55
C ARG A 199 -13.91 -8.45 2.91
N TRP A 200 -13.53 -9.40 3.77
CA TRP A 200 -14.45 -10.45 4.23
C TRP A 200 -15.59 -9.91 5.10
N ILE A 201 -15.34 -8.90 5.92
CA ILE A 201 -16.37 -8.21 6.71
C ILE A 201 -17.39 -7.56 5.76
N GLU A 202 -16.94 -6.83 4.75
CA GLU A 202 -17.80 -6.23 3.73
C GLU A 202 -18.57 -7.29 2.94
N ARG A 203 -17.92 -8.39 2.58
CA ARG A 203 -18.53 -9.52 1.86
C ARG A 203 -19.64 -10.19 2.66
N SER A 204 -19.44 -10.36 3.97
CA SER A 204 -20.43 -10.96 4.85
C SER A 204 -21.72 -10.13 4.96
N GLN A 205 -21.62 -8.84 4.67
CA GLN A 205 -22.72 -7.86 4.63
C GLN A 205 -23.25 -7.63 3.21
N GLY A 206 -22.72 -8.33 2.19
CA GLY A 206 -23.14 -8.18 0.80
C GLY A 206 -22.66 -6.90 0.11
N ARG A 207 -21.61 -6.25 0.62
CA ARG A 207 -21.07 -4.98 0.10
C ARG A 207 -19.78 -5.12 -0.71
N ASP A 208 -19.45 -6.35 -1.14
CA ASP A 208 -18.15 -6.69 -1.72
C ASP A 208 -18.18 -7.05 -3.22
N ASP A 209 -19.38 -7.13 -3.82
CA ASP A 209 -19.58 -7.69 -5.16
C ASP A 209 -18.84 -6.91 -6.26
N ALA A 210 -18.81 -5.57 -6.18
CA ALA A 210 -18.13 -4.72 -7.17
C ALA A 210 -16.62 -4.95 -7.17
N GLU A 211 -16.04 -5.14 -5.99
CA GLU A 211 -14.61 -5.32 -5.82
C GLU A 211 -14.19 -6.75 -6.14
N LEU A 212 -15.00 -7.77 -5.83
CA LEU A 212 -14.81 -9.14 -6.31
C LEU A 212 -14.77 -9.23 -7.84
N GLU A 213 -15.64 -8.48 -8.49
CA GLU A 213 -15.70 -8.41 -9.95
C GLU A 213 -14.47 -7.67 -10.53
N ARG A 214 -13.98 -6.62 -9.86
CA ARG A 214 -12.71 -5.95 -10.20
C ARG A 214 -11.52 -6.89 -10.02
N GLU A 215 -11.42 -7.57 -8.88
CA GLU A 215 -10.38 -8.55 -8.56
C GLU A 215 -10.26 -9.59 -9.67
N ARG A 216 -11.39 -10.16 -10.11
CA ARG A 216 -11.41 -11.14 -11.20
C ARG A 216 -10.82 -10.58 -12.49
N ARG A 217 -11.24 -9.37 -12.91
CA ARG A 217 -10.70 -8.72 -14.11
C ARG A 217 -9.20 -8.45 -14.00
N GLN A 218 -8.75 -7.93 -12.87
CA GLN A 218 -7.32 -7.65 -12.67
C GLN A 218 -6.50 -8.94 -12.68
N ARG A 219 -6.98 -10.03 -12.05
CA ARG A 219 -6.30 -11.33 -12.10
C ARG A 219 -6.12 -11.84 -13.54
N GLU A 220 -7.12 -11.66 -14.40
CA GLU A 220 -7.00 -12.02 -15.83
C GLU A 220 -5.89 -11.22 -16.53
N VAL A 221 -5.82 -9.91 -16.29
CA VAL A 221 -4.76 -9.04 -16.83
C VAL A 221 -3.39 -9.45 -16.28
N GLN A 222 -3.26 -9.60 -14.96
CA GLN A 222 -2.02 -9.99 -14.30
C GLN A 222 -1.49 -11.36 -14.78
N LEU A 223 -2.37 -12.32 -15.03
CA LEU A 223 -2.00 -13.63 -15.58
C LEU A 223 -1.52 -13.50 -17.02
N SER A 224 -2.18 -12.67 -17.84
CA SER A 224 -1.79 -12.46 -19.24
C SER A 224 -0.45 -11.74 -19.41
N ARG A 225 -0.06 -10.95 -18.40
CA ARG A 225 1.16 -10.13 -18.41
C ARG A 225 2.29 -10.69 -17.54
N ALA A 226 2.06 -11.78 -16.83
CA ALA A 226 3.09 -12.42 -16.01
C ALA A 226 4.36 -12.71 -16.83
N GLY A 227 5.50 -12.21 -16.34
CA GLY A 227 6.77 -12.39 -17.02
C GLY A 227 6.99 -11.49 -18.24
N THR A 228 6.30 -10.35 -18.32
CA THR A 228 6.71 -9.27 -19.23
C THR A 228 8.18 -8.90 -18.99
N TRP A 229 8.82 -8.34 -20.01
CA TRP A 229 10.28 -8.08 -19.99
C TRP A 229 11.14 -9.34 -19.81
N GLY A 230 10.61 -10.53 -20.12
CA GLY A 230 11.29 -11.80 -19.91
C GLY A 230 11.32 -12.24 -18.44
N GLY A 231 10.43 -11.67 -17.62
CA GLY A 231 10.29 -11.98 -16.21
C GLY A 231 9.93 -13.43 -15.92
N ILE A 232 10.21 -13.88 -14.69
CA ILE A 232 9.87 -15.23 -14.25
C ILE A 232 8.34 -15.43 -14.31
N GLN A 233 7.88 -16.33 -15.16
CA GLN A 233 6.52 -16.85 -15.12
C GLN A 233 6.42 -17.83 -13.94
N SER A 234 5.98 -17.36 -12.77
CA SER A 234 5.53 -18.28 -11.74
C SER A 234 4.24 -18.95 -12.22
N ASN A 235 4.39 -20.15 -12.81
CA ASN A 235 3.26 -21.00 -13.15
C ASN A 235 2.53 -21.36 -11.85
N GLY A 236 1.28 -20.92 -11.72
CA GLY A 236 0.33 -21.36 -10.71
C GLY A 236 -0.08 -22.81 -10.90
N SER A 237 0.84 -23.75 -10.73
CA SER A 237 0.48 -25.14 -10.44
C SER A 237 0.28 -25.26 -8.93
N GLY A 238 -0.98 -25.39 -8.52
CA GLY A 238 -1.36 -25.67 -7.15
C GLY A 238 -0.63 -26.90 -6.61
N ASP A 239 0.16 -26.67 -5.59
CA ASP A 239 0.28 -27.53 -4.42
C ASP A 239 0.61 -26.59 -3.26
N GLY A 240 -0.13 -26.73 -2.16
CA GLY A 240 -0.21 -25.77 -1.07
C GLY A 240 1.13 -25.24 -0.59
N ALA A 241 1.46 -24.01 -0.98
CA ALA A 241 2.44 -23.21 -0.28
C ALA A 241 1.72 -22.54 0.88
N THR A 242 1.64 -23.24 2.00
CA THR A 242 1.44 -22.64 3.32
C THR A 242 2.62 -21.70 3.56
N HIS A 243 2.56 -20.48 3.04
CA HIS A 243 3.41 -19.40 3.49
C HIS A 243 2.78 -18.88 4.77
N ALA A 244 3.23 -19.45 5.89
CA ALA A 244 3.05 -18.85 7.19
C ALA A 244 3.51 -17.39 7.09
N ALA A 245 2.56 -16.47 7.19
CA ALA A 245 2.81 -15.07 7.54
C ALA A 245 3.33 -15.07 8.98
N ALA A 246 4.60 -15.41 9.13
CA ALA A 246 5.32 -15.35 10.39
C ALA A 246 6.49 -14.40 10.15
N GLY A 247 6.42 -13.24 10.82
CA GLY A 247 7.36 -12.14 10.70
C GLY A 247 8.82 -12.58 10.80
N ARG A 248 9.44 -12.76 9.64
CA ARG A 248 10.89 -12.79 9.51
C ARG A 248 11.26 -11.70 8.54
N SER A 249 11.67 -10.57 9.10
CA SER A 249 12.61 -9.68 8.45
C SER A 249 13.74 -10.54 7.88
N VAL A 250 13.85 -10.58 6.55
CA VAL A 250 14.98 -11.23 5.89
C VAL A 250 16.18 -10.34 6.18
N PRO A 251 17.19 -10.79 6.94
CA PRO A 251 18.40 -10.01 7.08
C PRO A 251 19.05 -9.97 5.70
N LEU A 252 19.37 -8.76 5.22
CA LEU A 252 20.20 -8.57 4.03
C LEU A 252 21.61 -9.14 4.32
N GLN A 253 21.81 -10.43 4.11
CA GLN A 253 23.14 -11.04 4.11
C GLN A 253 23.68 -11.05 2.68
N VAL A 254 24.55 -10.09 2.40
CA VAL A 254 25.46 -10.14 1.26
C VAL A 254 26.55 -11.15 1.61
N GLU A 255 26.53 -12.33 1.00
CA GLU A 255 27.56 -13.35 1.19
C GLU A 255 28.91 -12.83 0.67
N GLY A 256 29.88 -12.74 1.58
CA GLY A 256 31.29 -12.54 1.26
C GLY A 256 32.00 -13.89 1.10
N THR A 257 32.85 -14.02 0.08
CA THR A 257 33.80 -15.13 -0.05
C THR A 257 35.24 -14.61 -0.05
N SER A 258 36.12 -15.48 0.44
CA SER A 258 37.35 -15.20 1.20
C SER A 258 38.65 -15.07 0.39
N THR A 259 39.63 -14.52 1.10
CA THR A 259 41.04 -14.17 0.82
C THR A 259 41.97 -15.27 0.27
N ASP A 260 42.92 -14.85 -0.57
CA ASP A 260 44.32 -15.31 -0.52
C ASP A 260 45.27 -14.14 -0.90
N ASP A 261 46.33 -13.95 -0.10
CA ASP A 261 47.26 -12.80 -0.13
C ASP A 261 48.54 -13.13 -0.91
N GLY A 262 48.97 -12.22 -1.78
CA GLY A 262 50.25 -12.32 -2.49
C GLY A 262 50.69 -11.00 -3.12
N ALA A 263 51.57 -10.29 -2.41
CA ALA A 263 52.18 -8.99 -2.70
C ALA A 263 52.52 -8.68 -4.18
N ASP A 264 51.95 -7.58 -4.71
CA ASP A 264 52.67 -6.50 -5.41
C ASP A 264 51.78 -5.24 -5.53
N GLY A 265 52.41 -4.05 -5.57
CA GLY A 265 51.85 -2.68 -5.58
C GLY A 265 50.32 -2.46 -5.67
N GLY A 266 49.75 -1.93 -4.57
CA GLY A 266 48.31 -1.75 -4.34
C GLY A 266 47.52 -1.00 -5.43
N ASP A 267 46.62 -1.75 -6.06
CA ASP A 267 45.54 -1.30 -6.93
C ASP A 267 44.29 -0.93 -6.08
N PRO A 268 43.78 0.32 -6.16
CA PRO A 268 42.54 0.73 -5.49
C PRO A 268 41.32 -0.14 -5.83
N ALA A 269 41.34 -0.86 -6.95
CA ALA A 269 40.26 -1.75 -7.40
C ALA A 269 40.19 -3.08 -6.62
N LEU A 270 41.20 -3.43 -5.82
CA LEU A 270 41.27 -4.66 -5.02
C LEU A 270 40.99 -4.45 -3.52
N ALA A 271 40.66 -3.23 -3.08
CA ALA A 271 40.35 -2.99 -1.67
C ALA A 271 39.01 -3.68 -1.29
N PRO A 272 38.98 -4.52 -0.23
CA PRO A 272 37.72 -5.05 0.25
C PRO A 272 36.81 -3.90 0.68
N ALA A 273 35.51 -4.03 0.40
CA ALA A 273 34.48 -3.10 0.84
C ALA A 273 34.56 -2.95 2.37
N GLY A 274 35.26 -1.92 2.86
CA GLY A 274 35.61 -1.80 4.28
C GLY A 274 36.83 -0.93 4.58
N GLY A 275 37.64 -0.56 3.58
CA GLY A 275 38.66 0.48 3.75
C GLY A 275 38.02 1.85 4.01
N ARG A 276 37.99 2.29 5.28
CA ARG A 276 37.44 3.60 5.67
C ARG A 276 38.27 4.71 5.01
N ARG A 277 37.70 5.32 3.97
CA ARG A 277 38.28 6.51 3.33
C ARG A 277 38.49 7.62 4.37
N PRO A 278 39.54 8.44 4.24
CA PRO A 278 39.64 9.68 5.01
C PRO A 278 38.33 10.46 4.86
N SER A 279 37.75 10.92 5.96
CA SER A 279 36.51 11.70 5.93
C SER A 279 36.69 12.93 5.02
N GLY A 280 35.96 12.99 3.90
CA GLY A 280 35.92 14.15 2.99
C GLY A 280 36.39 13.91 1.55
N ASP A 281 36.89 12.73 1.21
CA ASP A 281 37.30 12.43 -0.18
C ASP A 281 36.18 11.70 -0.95
N LEU A 282 35.65 12.38 -1.98
CA LEU A 282 34.58 11.86 -2.84
C LEU A 282 35.17 10.86 -3.84
N MET A 283 34.35 9.88 -4.29
CA MET A 283 34.76 9.00 -5.40
C MET A 283 35.16 9.80 -6.64
N SER A 284 36.18 9.31 -7.35
CA SER A 284 36.46 9.78 -8.70
C SER A 284 35.45 9.22 -9.71
N TYR A 285 35.34 9.82 -10.89
CA TYR A 285 34.47 9.31 -11.96
C TYR A 285 34.80 7.86 -12.35
N GLY A 286 36.08 7.50 -12.40
CA GLY A 286 36.49 6.12 -12.68
C GLY A 286 36.12 5.13 -11.57
N GLU A 287 36.17 5.54 -10.30
CA GLU A 287 35.73 4.69 -9.19
C GLU A 287 34.21 4.49 -9.19
N LEU A 288 33.45 5.52 -9.56
CA LEU A 288 32.00 5.46 -9.72
C LEU A 288 31.61 4.52 -10.87
N TYR A 289 32.35 4.55 -11.98
CA TYR A 289 32.18 3.57 -13.07
C TYR A 289 32.49 2.14 -12.61
N ALA A 290 33.62 1.93 -11.95
CA ALA A 290 33.99 0.60 -11.46
C ALA A 290 32.98 0.06 -10.43
N LEU A 291 32.35 0.94 -9.65
CA LEU A 291 31.26 0.56 -8.73
C LEU A 291 30.04 0.04 -9.48
N TRP A 292 29.64 0.71 -10.56
CA TRP A 292 28.53 0.29 -11.41
C TRP A 292 28.71 -1.10 -11.99
N GLU A 293 29.90 -1.40 -12.54
CA GLU A 293 30.19 -2.74 -13.10
C GLU A 293 29.95 -3.87 -12.10
N ARG A 294 30.31 -3.64 -10.83
CA ARG A 294 30.19 -4.64 -9.75
C ARG A 294 28.78 -4.78 -9.17
N LYS A 295 27.87 -3.85 -9.46
CA LYS A 295 26.57 -3.73 -8.79
C LYS A 295 25.35 -3.91 -9.69
N ASN A 296 25.56 -4.43 -10.90
CA ASN A 296 24.50 -4.75 -11.84
C ASN A 296 23.42 -5.68 -11.27
N TRP A 297 22.17 -5.41 -11.62
CA TRP A 297 21.00 -6.23 -11.28
C TRP A 297 20.05 -6.37 -12.47
N ARG A 298 19.10 -7.32 -12.38
CA ARG A 298 18.23 -7.73 -13.48
C ARG A 298 16.77 -7.59 -13.10
N VAL A 299 16.07 -6.70 -13.80
CA VAL A 299 14.62 -6.46 -13.60
C VAL A 299 13.80 -7.73 -13.74
N HIS A 300 14.10 -8.57 -14.74
CA HIS A 300 13.32 -9.78 -15.02
C HIS A 300 13.47 -10.90 -13.97
N GLU A 301 14.47 -10.81 -13.09
CA GLU A 301 14.66 -11.79 -12.01
C GLU A 301 13.85 -11.48 -10.75
N LEU A 302 13.20 -10.31 -10.68
CA LEU A 302 12.35 -9.94 -9.55
C LEU A 302 11.03 -10.73 -9.58
N ASP A 303 10.64 -11.28 -8.43
CA ASP A 303 9.37 -11.98 -8.27
C ASP A 303 8.29 -11.03 -7.74
N PHE A 304 7.20 -10.87 -8.49
CA PHE A 304 6.03 -10.07 -8.13
C PHE A 304 4.81 -10.94 -7.80
N SER A 305 5.02 -12.23 -7.49
CA SER A 305 3.93 -13.16 -7.17
C SER A 305 3.07 -12.67 -5.99
N LEU A 306 3.68 -12.29 -4.87
CA LEU A 306 2.95 -11.78 -3.71
C LEU A 306 2.40 -10.38 -3.95
N ASP A 307 3.15 -9.53 -4.64
CA ASP A 307 2.76 -8.15 -4.96
C ASP A 307 1.43 -8.12 -5.73
N ARG A 308 1.24 -9.06 -6.68
CA ARG A 308 -0.02 -9.24 -7.42
C ARG A 308 -1.19 -9.55 -6.50
N GLU A 309 -1.02 -10.49 -5.56
CA GLU A 309 -2.06 -10.90 -4.61
C GLU A 309 -2.43 -9.78 -3.63
N GLN A 310 -1.42 -9.04 -3.16
CA GLN A 310 -1.63 -7.89 -2.30
C GLN A 310 -2.36 -6.78 -3.06
N TRP A 311 -1.94 -6.48 -4.30
CA TRP A 311 -2.59 -5.46 -5.12
C TRP A 311 -4.06 -5.77 -5.36
N VAL A 312 -4.42 -6.96 -5.85
CA VAL A 312 -5.82 -7.26 -6.19
C VAL A 312 -6.73 -7.16 -4.96
N THR A 313 -6.23 -7.53 -3.78
CA THR A 313 -6.98 -7.47 -2.53
C THR A 313 -7.19 -6.03 -2.04
N THR A 314 -6.29 -5.11 -2.38
CA THR A 314 -6.39 -3.68 -2.06
C THR A 314 -7.65 -3.07 -2.72
N PRO A 315 -8.53 -2.39 -1.96
CA PRO A 315 -9.71 -1.73 -2.50
C PRO A 315 -9.37 -0.67 -3.55
N THR A 316 -10.29 -0.40 -4.47
CA THR A 316 -10.09 0.54 -5.59
C THR A 316 -9.56 1.91 -5.14
N GLU A 317 -10.18 2.51 -4.11
CA GLU A 317 -9.76 3.83 -3.59
C GLU A 317 -8.30 3.83 -3.09
N ALA A 318 -7.86 2.73 -2.46
CA ALA A 318 -6.47 2.61 -2.01
C ALA A 318 -5.50 2.30 -3.17
N GLN A 319 -5.95 1.56 -4.19
CA GLN A 319 -5.18 1.37 -5.43
C GLN A 319 -4.93 2.69 -6.16
N GLU A 320 -5.93 3.58 -6.24
CA GLU A 320 -5.77 4.90 -6.87
C GLU A 320 -4.70 5.75 -6.19
N ASN A 321 -4.69 5.79 -4.85
CA ASN A 321 -3.66 6.51 -4.09
C ASN A 321 -2.26 5.91 -4.31
N THR A 322 -2.16 4.58 -4.26
CA THR A 322 -0.89 3.88 -4.51
C THR A 322 -0.41 4.10 -5.95
N ALA A 323 -1.31 4.06 -6.92
CA ALA A 323 -1.01 4.29 -8.33
C ALA A 323 -0.54 5.73 -8.59
N TRP A 324 -1.13 6.73 -7.92
CA TRP A 324 -0.66 8.10 -7.99
C TRP A 324 0.79 8.22 -7.47
N SER A 325 1.08 7.70 -6.27
CA SER A 325 2.41 7.80 -5.67
C SER A 325 3.49 7.05 -6.46
N LEU A 326 3.25 5.79 -6.82
CA LEU A 326 4.22 4.99 -7.58
C LEU A 326 4.29 5.41 -9.06
N GLY A 327 3.17 5.90 -9.62
CA GLY A 327 3.11 6.40 -10.98
C GLY A 327 3.95 7.65 -11.20
N SER A 328 4.04 8.53 -10.19
CA SER A 328 4.93 9.70 -10.20
C SER A 328 6.40 9.29 -10.44
N PHE A 329 6.88 8.26 -9.75
CA PHE A 329 8.21 7.70 -10.01
C PHE A 329 8.31 7.10 -11.39
N TYR A 330 7.36 6.24 -11.78
CA TYR A 330 7.42 5.57 -13.07
C TYR A 330 7.57 6.54 -14.25
N ILE A 331 6.74 7.60 -14.31
CA ILE A 331 6.85 8.60 -15.37
C ILE A 331 8.14 9.41 -15.20
N GLY A 332 8.56 9.66 -13.96
CA GLY A 332 9.84 10.30 -13.62
C GLY A 332 11.02 9.57 -14.23
N GLU A 333 11.14 8.25 -14.02
CA GLU A 333 12.23 7.41 -14.54
C GLU A 333 12.35 7.48 -16.07
N GLU A 334 11.21 7.55 -16.79
CA GLU A 334 11.23 7.73 -18.24
C GLU A 334 11.68 9.13 -18.64
N ARG A 335 11.19 10.16 -17.94
CA ARG A 335 11.56 11.55 -18.21
C ARG A 335 13.05 11.74 -18.02
N VAL A 336 13.59 11.29 -16.90
CA VAL A 336 15.02 11.41 -16.58
C VAL A 336 15.87 10.61 -17.57
N THR A 337 15.45 9.40 -17.99
CA THR A 337 16.10 8.66 -19.09
C THR A 337 16.16 9.50 -20.38
N ALA A 338 15.04 10.07 -20.80
CA ALA A 338 14.97 10.83 -22.05
C ALA A 338 15.74 12.16 -21.98
N ASP A 339 15.74 12.82 -20.83
CA ASP A 339 16.34 14.14 -20.60
C ASP A 339 17.80 14.10 -20.18
N LEU A 340 18.33 12.94 -19.79
CA LEU A 340 19.75 12.74 -19.60
C LEU A 340 20.52 12.66 -20.93
N ALA A 341 19.89 12.21 -22.02
CA ALA A 341 20.58 12.00 -23.29
C ALA A 341 21.30 13.26 -23.84
N PRO A 342 20.75 14.48 -23.75
CA PRO A 342 21.47 15.71 -24.07
C PRO A 342 22.74 15.96 -23.23
N PHE A 343 22.76 15.53 -21.96
CA PHE A 343 23.93 15.69 -21.10
C PHE A 343 25.10 14.82 -21.55
N LEU A 344 24.81 13.59 -21.99
CA LEU A 344 25.84 12.71 -22.53
C LEU A 344 26.55 13.36 -23.74
N LEU A 345 25.78 13.99 -24.63
CA LEU A 345 26.34 14.70 -25.79
C LEU A 345 27.16 15.95 -25.43
N ALA A 346 26.87 16.57 -24.29
CA ALA A 346 27.50 17.80 -23.81
C ALA A 346 28.56 17.54 -22.73
N ALA A 347 28.93 16.28 -22.49
CA ALA A 347 29.85 15.90 -21.44
C ALA A 347 31.21 16.62 -21.61
N PRO A 348 31.72 17.32 -20.59
CA PRO A 348 32.94 18.15 -20.72
C PRO A 348 34.23 17.33 -20.78
N THR A 349 34.19 16.07 -20.33
CA THR A 349 35.33 15.13 -20.41
C THR A 349 34.83 13.72 -20.73
N GLY A 350 35.74 12.87 -21.24
CA GLY A 350 35.42 11.48 -21.55
C GLY A 350 35.04 10.65 -20.31
N GLU A 351 35.60 10.93 -19.14
CA GLU A 351 35.23 10.26 -17.89
C GLU A 351 33.81 10.61 -17.45
N VAL A 352 33.39 11.87 -17.63
CA VAL A 352 32.01 12.30 -17.40
C VAL A 352 31.08 11.64 -18.40
N GLU A 353 31.45 11.59 -19.68
CA GLU A 353 30.68 10.91 -20.73
C GLU A 353 30.47 9.43 -20.41
N VAL A 354 31.53 8.72 -20.02
CA VAL A 354 31.48 7.30 -19.63
C VAL A 354 30.56 7.08 -18.43
N PHE A 355 30.62 7.95 -17.42
CA PHE A 355 29.73 7.85 -16.27
C PHE A 355 28.26 8.05 -16.68
N LEU A 356 27.95 9.14 -17.39
CA LEU A 356 26.58 9.45 -17.81
C LEU A 356 25.99 8.35 -18.70
N ALA A 357 26.82 7.68 -19.51
CA ALA A 357 26.38 6.53 -20.30
C ALA A 357 25.91 5.36 -19.43
N THR A 358 26.58 5.10 -18.29
CA THR A 358 26.11 4.08 -17.33
C THR A 358 24.82 4.48 -16.64
N GLN A 359 24.67 5.75 -16.27
CA GLN A 359 23.44 6.26 -15.67
C GLN A 359 22.27 6.12 -16.64
N LEU A 360 22.44 6.45 -17.93
CA LEU A 360 21.39 6.25 -18.92
C LEU A 360 20.88 4.80 -19.01
N VAL A 361 21.76 3.82 -18.76
CA VAL A 361 21.37 2.40 -18.67
C VAL A 361 20.60 2.12 -17.38
N ASP A 362 20.99 2.72 -16.26
CA ASP A 362 20.30 2.58 -14.98
C ASP A 362 18.89 3.19 -15.05
N GLU A 363 18.72 4.41 -15.56
CA GLU A 363 17.39 5.04 -15.69
C GLU A 363 16.46 4.23 -16.61
N ALA A 364 16.99 3.71 -17.72
CA ALA A 364 16.22 2.85 -18.61
C ALA A 364 15.80 1.54 -17.92
N ARG A 365 16.66 1.02 -17.02
CA ARG A 365 16.36 -0.15 -16.18
C ARG A 365 15.32 0.18 -15.11
N HIS A 366 15.36 1.36 -14.51
CA HIS A 366 14.37 1.84 -13.56
C HIS A 366 13.00 1.95 -14.22
N ALA A 367 12.92 2.58 -15.39
CA ALA A 367 11.69 2.66 -16.18
C ALA A 367 11.13 1.26 -16.53
N ALA A 368 11.99 0.30 -16.86
CA ALA A 368 11.58 -1.09 -17.11
C ALA A 368 11.06 -1.79 -15.83
N LEU A 369 11.65 -1.54 -14.67
CA LEU A 369 11.16 -2.06 -13.38
C LEU A 369 9.73 -1.58 -13.12
N PHE A 370 9.52 -0.27 -13.19
CA PHE A 370 8.22 0.33 -12.93
C PHE A 370 7.18 -0.07 -13.97
N ASP A 371 7.57 -0.16 -15.25
CA ASP A 371 6.67 -0.68 -16.28
C ASP A 371 6.23 -2.11 -16.00
N ARG A 372 7.18 -2.95 -15.59
CA ARG A 372 6.89 -4.34 -15.25
C ARG A 372 5.95 -4.42 -14.05
N PHE A 373 6.13 -3.59 -13.03
CA PHE A 373 5.21 -3.49 -11.90
C PHE A 373 3.82 -2.97 -12.34
N GLY A 374 3.76 -1.93 -13.16
CA GLY A 374 2.53 -1.38 -13.73
C GLY A 374 1.74 -2.39 -14.58
N ALA A 375 2.46 -3.22 -15.35
CA ALA A 375 1.88 -4.25 -16.20
C ALA A 375 1.47 -5.51 -15.43
N GLU A 376 2.34 -6.03 -14.57
CA GLU A 376 2.17 -7.33 -13.89
C GLU A 376 1.39 -7.22 -12.60
N VAL A 377 1.50 -6.11 -11.87
CA VAL A 377 0.91 -5.93 -10.53
C VAL A 377 -0.27 -4.98 -10.62
N MET A 378 -0.06 -3.74 -11.06
CA MET A 378 -1.11 -2.72 -11.04
C MET A 378 -2.26 -3.00 -12.03
N ALA A 379 -2.00 -3.86 -13.02
CA ALA A 379 -2.95 -4.22 -14.06
C ALA A 379 -3.49 -3.00 -14.82
N LEU A 380 -2.60 -2.04 -15.12
CA LEU A 380 -2.91 -0.85 -15.94
C LEU A 380 -3.53 -1.27 -17.28
N ASP A 381 -4.37 -0.44 -17.91
CA ASP A 381 -5.20 -0.92 -19.01
C ASP A 381 -4.40 -1.16 -20.30
N SER A 382 -3.42 -0.32 -20.60
CA SER A 382 -2.69 -0.36 -21.87
C SER A 382 -1.71 -1.52 -21.99
N ASP A 383 -1.63 -2.06 -23.20
CA ASP A 383 -0.74 -3.17 -23.57
C ASP A 383 0.72 -2.74 -23.81
N ASP A 384 1.00 -1.46 -23.99
CA ASP A 384 2.36 -0.95 -24.23
C ASP A 384 2.84 0.02 -23.13
N LEU A 385 4.17 0.08 -22.97
CA LEU A 385 4.84 0.90 -21.95
C LEU A 385 4.40 2.36 -22.01
N ARG A 386 4.32 2.95 -23.21
CA ARG A 386 3.99 4.37 -23.36
C ARG A 386 2.51 4.64 -23.11
N GLY A 387 1.63 3.68 -23.39
CA GLY A 387 0.22 3.80 -23.06
C GLY A 387 -0.03 3.75 -21.56
N ARG A 388 0.64 2.84 -20.84
CA ARG A 388 0.57 2.79 -19.37
C ARG A 388 1.12 4.06 -18.72
N MET A 389 2.18 4.63 -19.27
CA MET A 389 2.67 5.94 -18.82
C MET A 389 1.64 7.04 -19.02
N ARG A 390 0.94 7.09 -20.16
CA ARG A 390 -0.12 8.10 -20.40
C ARG A 390 -1.30 7.96 -19.43
N GLU A 391 -1.63 6.74 -19.02
CA GLU A 391 -2.66 6.51 -17.99
C GLU A 391 -2.25 7.14 -16.65
N LEU A 392 -1.02 6.91 -16.21
CA LEU A 392 -0.50 7.48 -14.96
C LEU A 392 -0.28 8.99 -15.07
N GLU A 393 0.17 9.49 -16.22
CA GLU A 393 0.39 10.92 -16.49
C GLU A 393 -0.92 11.71 -16.35
N ALA A 394 -2.06 11.09 -16.69
CA ALA A 394 -3.38 11.70 -16.49
C ALA A 394 -3.75 11.92 -15.01
N MET A 395 -3.04 11.30 -14.07
CA MET A 395 -3.23 11.46 -12.62
C MET A 395 -2.28 12.51 -12.02
N MET A 396 -1.29 12.99 -12.77
CA MET A 396 -0.24 13.87 -12.25
C MET A 396 -0.73 15.31 -12.08
N MET A 397 -0.24 15.96 -11.02
CA MET A 397 -0.58 17.34 -10.68
C MET A 397 0.28 18.34 -11.47
N PRO A 398 -0.18 19.59 -11.67
CA PRO A 398 0.59 20.62 -12.37
C PRO A 398 2.02 20.81 -11.84
N SER A 399 2.22 20.73 -10.53
CA SER A 399 3.54 20.82 -9.88
C SER A 399 4.54 19.78 -10.36
N TRP A 400 4.05 18.59 -10.76
CA TRP A 400 4.87 17.54 -11.35
C TRP A 400 5.45 18.00 -12.70
N PHE A 401 4.59 18.52 -13.60
CA PHE A 401 5.01 19.02 -14.91
C PHE A 401 5.91 20.27 -14.80
N GLU A 402 5.63 21.17 -13.86
CA GLU A 402 6.49 22.34 -13.60
C GLU A 402 7.90 21.95 -13.15
N THR A 403 8.05 20.78 -12.51
CA THR A 403 9.32 20.25 -12.03
C THR A 403 10.07 19.50 -13.14
N PHE A 404 9.40 18.57 -13.83
CA PHE A 404 10.03 17.73 -14.85
C PHE A 404 10.08 18.39 -16.23
N ASP A 405 8.99 18.98 -16.71
CA ASP A 405 8.93 19.53 -18.06
C ASP A 405 9.50 20.97 -18.09
N ASP A 406 9.04 21.86 -17.22
CA ASP A 406 9.55 23.25 -17.19
C ASP A 406 10.92 23.38 -16.50
N GLY A 407 11.31 22.38 -15.70
CA GLY A 407 12.61 22.31 -15.04
C GLY A 407 13.62 21.48 -15.82
N LEU A 408 13.50 20.16 -15.77
CA LEU A 408 14.48 19.23 -16.33
C LEU A 408 14.50 19.21 -17.87
N ARG A 409 13.35 19.06 -18.52
CA ARG A 409 13.25 19.02 -19.98
C ARG A 409 13.67 20.35 -20.62
N ASP A 410 13.34 21.50 -20.01
CA ASP A 410 13.83 22.81 -20.48
C ASP A 410 15.36 22.88 -20.49
N VAL A 411 16.02 22.58 -19.35
CA VAL A 411 17.48 22.67 -19.27
C VAL A 411 18.15 21.66 -20.19
N ALA A 412 17.61 20.44 -20.32
CA ALA A 412 18.10 19.43 -21.25
C ALA A 412 18.02 19.89 -22.72
N ASN A 413 16.91 20.54 -23.11
CA ASN A 413 16.76 21.11 -24.45
C ASN A 413 17.74 22.27 -24.70
N ARG A 414 17.98 23.11 -23.69
CA ARG A 414 18.97 24.19 -23.78
C ARG A 414 20.39 23.63 -23.93
N ILE A 415 20.75 22.59 -23.17
CA ILE A 415 22.04 21.88 -23.30
C ILE A 415 22.18 21.33 -24.70
N LYS A 416 21.16 20.64 -25.22
CA LYS A 416 21.16 20.12 -26.59
C LYS A 416 21.41 21.20 -27.65
N ALA A 417 20.87 22.40 -27.45
CA ALA A 417 21.05 23.52 -28.38
C ALA A 417 22.44 24.18 -28.26
N ARG A 418 23.09 24.08 -27.10
CA ARG A 418 24.39 24.68 -26.80
C ARG A 418 25.28 23.69 -26.02
N PRO A 419 25.74 22.61 -26.66
CA PRO A 419 26.44 21.52 -25.97
C PRO A 419 27.79 21.95 -25.40
N ASP A 420 28.40 23.01 -25.93
CA ASP A 420 29.69 23.54 -25.46
C ASP A 420 29.54 24.57 -24.30
N ASP A 421 28.31 24.85 -23.83
CA ASP A 421 28.04 25.83 -22.77
C ASP A 421 28.20 25.17 -21.39
N PHE A 422 29.38 25.32 -20.79
CA PHE A 422 29.70 24.70 -19.49
C PHE A 422 28.86 25.25 -18.33
N ASP A 423 28.53 26.55 -18.32
CA ASP A 423 27.70 27.15 -17.27
C ASP A 423 26.29 26.52 -17.29
N LEU A 424 25.78 26.27 -18.50
CA LEU A 424 24.51 25.58 -18.70
C LEU A 424 24.58 24.09 -18.31
N PHE A 425 25.71 23.43 -18.54
CA PHE A 425 25.94 22.07 -18.06
C PHE A 425 25.91 22.01 -16.52
N VAL A 426 26.55 22.95 -15.83
CA VAL A 426 26.50 23.08 -14.36
C VAL A 426 25.07 23.32 -13.86
N GLU A 427 24.30 24.20 -14.52
CA GLU A 427 22.87 24.40 -14.23
C GLU A 427 22.11 23.08 -14.36
N GLY A 428 22.32 22.34 -15.45
CA GLY A 428 21.67 21.05 -15.68
C GLY A 428 22.04 19.99 -14.63
N ILE A 429 23.32 19.85 -14.28
CA ILE A 429 23.75 18.88 -13.26
C ILE A 429 23.12 19.23 -11.91
N THR A 430 22.98 20.52 -11.60
CA THR A 430 22.28 20.98 -10.40
C THR A 430 20.80 20.59 -10.44
N THR A 431 20.10 20.88 -11.55
CA THR A 431 18.70 20.53 -11.72
C THR A 431 18.47 19.03 -11.56
N TYR A 432 19.22 18.20 -12.29
CA TYR A 432 19.03 16.75 -12.30
C TYR A 432 19.47 16.12 -10.97
N HIS A 433 20.77 16.20 -10.65
CA HIS A 433 21.35 15.34 -9.61
C HIS A 433 21.12 15.89 -8.20
N LEU A 434 21.04 17.21 -8.03
CA LEU A 434 20.76 17.79 -6.71
C LEU A 434 19.28 17.94 -6.44
N VAL A 435 18.48 18.43 -7.39
CA VAL A 435 17.06 18.71 -7.15
C VAL A 435 16.18 17.50 -7.47
N ILE A 436 16.24 16.95 -8.69
CA ILE A 436 15.38 15.82 -9.08
C ILE A 436 15.77 14.55 -8.32
N GLU A 437 17.03 14.13 -8.34
CA GLU A 437 17.45 12.91 -7.61
C GLU A 437 17.67 13.18 -6.11
N GLY A 438 18.49 14.19 -5.80
CA GLY A 438 18.97 14.45 -4.44
C GLY A 438 17.90 14.96 -3.47
N VAL A 439 16.91 15.71 -3.94
CA VAL A 439 15.80 16.20 -3.09
C VAL A 439 14.54 15.37 -3.33
N LEU A 440 14.05 15.32 -4.57
CA LEU A 440 12.75 14.73 -4.87
C LEU A 440 12.79 13.19 -4.80
N ALA A 441 13.61 12.53 -5.62
CA ALA A 441 13.62 11.07 -5.69
C ALA A 441 14.03 10.43 -4.37
N THR A 442 15.11 10.90 -3.74
CA THR A 442 15.61 10.37 -2.46
C THR A 442 14.55 10.48 -1.35
N THR A 443 13.86 11.62 -1.25
CA THR A 443 12.81 11.81 -0.22
C THR A 443 11.63 10.89 -0.48
N GLY A 444 11.14 10.84 -1.73
CA GLY A 444 10.01 9.98 -2.10
C GLY A 444 10.31 8.49 -1.94
N GLN A 445 11.49 8.04 -2.38
CA GLN A 445 11.97 6.67 -2.21
C GLN A 445 12.01 6.29 -0.73
N ARG A 446 12.59 7.14 0.11
CA ARG A 446 12.71 6.87 1.54
C ARG A 446 11.36 6.74 2.22
N MET A 447 10.41 7.62 1.91
CA MET A 447 9.04 7.58 2.46
C MET A 447 8.32 6.30 2.01
N ILE A 448 8.32 6.02 0.71
CA ILE A 448 7.63 4.86 0.14
C ILE A 448 8.23 3.56 0.66
N LEU A 449 9.56 3.36 0.59
CA LEU A 449 10.21 2.15 1.07
C LEU A 449 9.94 1.91 2.56
N LYS A 450 10.01 2.96 3.38
CA LYS A 450 9.71 2.85 4.80
C LYS A 450 8.26 2.41 5.04
N TYR A 451 7.30 3.05 4.37
CA TYR A 451 5.90 2.66 4.48
C TYR A 451 5.65 1.21 4.06
N LEU A 452 6.22 0.80 2.91
CA LEU A 452 6.08 -0.56 2.41
C LEU A 452 6.72 -1.58 3.36
N GLU A 453 7.89 -1.28 3.94
CA GLU A 453 8.58 -2.12 4.91
C GLU A 453 7.78 -2.26 6.21
N ASP A 454 7.36 -1.13 6.80
CA ASP A 454 6.63 -1.08 8.07
C ASP A 454 5.28 -1.83 7.99
N HIS A 455 4.69 -1.94 6.79
CA HIS A 455 3.39 -2.57 6.56
C HIS A 455 3.41 -3.88 5.76
N GLY A 456 4.60 -4.44 5.48
CA GLY A 456 4.73 -5.73 4.79
C GLY A 456 4.15 -5.77 3.37
N LEU A 457 4.23 -4.65 2.63
CA LEU A 457 3.59 -4.47 1.31
C LEU A 457 4.59 -4.56 0.16
N TYR A 458 4.21 -5.27 -0.90
CA TYR A 458 4.90 -5.37 -2.19
C TYR A 458 6.39 -5.73 -2.07
N PRO A 459 6.74 -6.90 -1.51
CA PRO A 459 8.15 -7.24 -1.25
C PRO A 459 9.00 -7.35 -2.52
N GLY A 460 8.41 -7.78 -3.65
CA GLY A 460 9.10 -7.79 -4.93
C GLY A 460 9.45 -6.38 -5.39
N PHE A 461 8.49 -5.45 -5.26
CA PHE A 461 8.71 -4.03 -5.55
C PHE A 461 9.73 -3.41 -4.59
N GLN A 462 9.62 -3.63 -3.28
CA GLN A 462 10.61 -3.16 -2.30
C GLN A 462 12.02 -3.60 -2.68
N ARG A 463 12.18 -4.86 -3.11
CA ARG A 463 13.48 -5.38 -3.55
C ARG A 463 14.00 -4.63 -4.77
N GLY A 464 13.16 -4.42 -5.79
CA GLY A 464 13.52 -3.67 -6.99
C GLY A 464 13.84 -2.20 -6.68
N PHE A 465 12.99 -1.55 -5.89
CA PHE A 465 13.12 -0.13 -5.59
C PHE A 465 14.29 0.18 -4.65
N SER A 466 14.69 -0.76 -3.78
CA SER A 466 15.95 -0.67 -3.04
C SER A 466 17.19 -0.78 -3.93
N LEU A 467 17.10 -1.49 -5.07
CA LEU A 467 18.18 -1.56 -6.05
C LEU A 467 18.26 -0.26 -6.86
N VAL A 468 17.12 0.34 -7.20
CA VAL A 468 17.05 1.71 -7.75
C VAL A 468 17.71 2.69 -6.78
N GLU A 469 17.33 2.70 -5.49
CA GLU A 469 17.95 3.56 -4.47
C GLU A 469 19.48 3.39 -4.42
N GLN A 470 19.99 2.17 -4.62
CA GLN A 470 21.43 1.91 -4.67
C GLN A 470 22.11 2.57 -5.88
N ASP A 471 21.44 2.60 -7.04
CA ASP A 471 21.92 3.26 -8.25
C ASP A 471 21.85 4.80 -8.07
N GLU A 472 20.76 5.33 -7.51
CA GLU A 472 20.58 6.76 -7.21
C GLU A 472 21.68 7.34 -6.33
N HIS A 473 22.13 6.61 -5.30
CA HIS A 473 23.26 7.04 -4.47
C HIS A 473 24.53 7.33 -5.29
N ARG A 474 24.73 6.59 -6.38
CA ARG A 474 25.88 6.75 -7.28
C ARG A 474 25.68 7.97 -8.19
N HIS A 475 24.47 8.20 -8.69
CA HIS A 475 24.13 9.36 -9.52
C HIS A 475 24.28 10.67 -8.73
N ILE A 476 23.75 10.72 -7.51
CA ILE A 476 23.90 11.86 -6.61
C ILE A 476 25.38 12.07 -6.25
N ALA A 477 26.13 11.00 -5.95
CA ALA A 477 27.56 11.12 -5.66
C ALA A 477 28.35 11.70 -6.84
N PHE A 478 27.98 11.33 -8.08
CA PHE A 478 28.53 11.95 -9.28
C PHE A 478 28.19 13.43 -9.37
N GLY A 479 26.91 13.81 -9.23
CA GLY A 479 26.48 15.20 -9.29
C GLY A 479 27.20 16.09 -8.26
N VAL A 480 27.29 15.62 -7.01
CA VAL A 480 28.02 16.31 -5.94
C VAL A 480 29.51 16.43 -6.27
N ARG A 481 30.13 15.37 -6.79
CA ARG A 481 31.53 15.40 -7.21
C ARG A 481 31.76 16.43 -8.32
N PHE A 482 30.94 16.39 -9.37
CA PHE A 482 31.05 17.27 -10.51
C PHE A 482 30.90 18.75 -10.12
N LEU A 483 29.86 19.08 -9.35
CA LEU A 483 29.61 20.45 -8.92
C LEU A 483 30.72 20.97 -7.99
N ARG A 484 31.28 20.12 -7.14
CA ARG A 484 32.45 20.48 -6.32
C ARG A 484 33.66 20.82 -7.19
N ASP A 485 33.96 20.00 -8.19
CA ASP A 485 35.08 20.21 -9.10
C ASP A 485 34.88 21.53 -9.90
N ALA A 486 33.66 21.78 -10.40
CA ALA A 486 33.31 23.01 -11.12
C ALA A 486 33.49 24.28 -10.26
N VAL A 487 33.09 24.24 -8.98
CA VAL A 487 33.26 25.38 -8.04
C VAL A 487 34.74 25.59 -7.68
N GLN A 488 35.52 24.52 -7.59
CA GLN A 488 36.96 24.61 -7.33
C GLN A 488 37.72 25.22 -8.52
N GLU A 489 37.27 24.94 -9.74
CA GLU A 489 37.84 25.52 -10.96
C GLU A 489 37.43 27.00 -11.15
N ASP A 490 36.15 27.32 -10.97
CA ASP A 490 35.65 28.70 -10.98
C ASP A 490 34.55 28.90 -9.92
N PRO A 491 34.80 29.73 -8.88
CA PRO A 491 33.83 30.00 -7.81
C PRO A 491 32.47 30.53 -8.28
N ARG A 492 32.37 31.10 -9.49
CA ARG A 492 31.09 31.62 -10.02
C ARG A 492 30.03 30.53 -10.14
N HIS A 493 30.42 29.27 -10.36
CA HIS A 493 29.50 28.14 -10.47
C HIS A 493 28.70 27.91 -9.17
N GLY A 494 29.26 28.34 -8.02
CA GLY A 494 28.54 28.30 -6.74
C GLY A 494 27.25 29.13 -6.78
N HIS A 495 27.29 30.31 -7.42
CA HIS A 495 26.10 31.15 -7.57
C HIS A 495 25.05 30.54 -8.50
N THR A 496 25.48 29.85 -9.57
CA THR A 496 24.57 29.09 -10.44
C THR A 496 23.86 27.99 -9.65
N ILE A 497 24.60 27.23 -8.85
CA ILE A 497 24.06 26.15 -8.02
C ILE A 497 23.03 26.70 -7.02
N GLU A 498 23.41 27.73 -6.24
CA GLU A 498 22.54 28.34 -5.24
C GLU A 498 21.23 28.87 -5.85
N ARG A 499 21.33 29.55 -7.01
CA ARG A 499 20.16 30.07 -7.72
C ARG A 499 19.24 28.94 -8.18
N THR A 500 19.77 27.93 -8.86
CA THR A 500 18.98 26.81 -9.38
C THR A 500 18.28 26.04 -8.26
N VAL A 501 18.98 25.79 -7.15
CA VAL A 501 18.39 25.14 -5.97
C VAL A 501 17.26 26.00 -5.38
N ALA A 502 17.48 27.31 -5.22
CA ALA A 502 16.48 28.22 -4.65
C ALA A 502 15.23 28.35 -5.54
N GLU A 503 15.38 28.22 -6.86
CA GLU A 503 14.28 28.30 -7.82
C GLU A 503 13.47 27.00 -7.92
N LEU A 504 14.13 25.84 -7.97
CA LEU A 504 13.47 24.57 -8.28
C LEU A 504 13.03 23.76 -7.05
N THR A 505 13.74 23.84 -5.93
CA THR A 505 13.40 23.07 -4.72
C THR A 505 11.96 23.30 -4.25
N PRO A 506 11.42 24.54 -4.22
CA PRO A 506 10.03 24.74 -3.85
C PRO A 506 9.06 23.96 -4.75
N ARG A 507 9.27 24.00 -6.08
CA ARG A 507 8.43 23.27 -7.05
C ARG A 507 8.50 21.76 -6.82
N ALA A 508 9.70 21.23 -6.61
CA ALA A 508 9.92 19.83 -6.33
C ALA A 508 9.19 19.36 -5.07
N VAL A 509 9.18 20.16 -3.99
CA VAL A 509 8.44 19.80 -2.76
C VAL A 509 6.93 19.73 -3.01
N HIS A 510 6.37 20.57 -3.87
CA HIS A 510 4.94 20.53 -4.24
C HIS A 510 4.55 19.26 -5.03
N VAL A 511 5.50 18.48 -5.53
CA VAL A 511 5.22 17.18 -6.18
C VAL A 511 4.65 16.17 -5.17
N PHE A 512 5.02 16.28 -3.89
CA PHE A 512 4.50 15.40 -2.84
C PHE A 512 3.08 15.73 -2.39
N CYS A 513 2.50 16.85 -2.84
CA CYS A 513 1.16 17.26 -2.45
C CYS A 513 0.11 16.44 -3.23
N PRO A 514 -0.71 15.61 -2.56
CA PRO A 514 -1.72 14.81 -3.23
C PRO A 514 -2.87 15.69 -3.74
N PRO A 515 -3.65 15.19 -4.73
CA PRO A 515 -4.77 15.94 -5.32
C PRO A 515 -5.89 16.30 -4.34
N TYR A 516 -5.94 15.64 -3.18
CA TYR A 516 -6.95 15.84 -2.15
C TYR A 516 -6.50 16.78 -1.01
N ALA A 517 -5.26 17.29 -1.05
CA ALA A 517 -4.78 18.28 -0.09
C ALA A 517 -4.83 19.69 -0.70
N ASP A 518 -5.39 20.65 0.03
CA ASP A 518 -5.47 22.04 -0.39
C ASP A 518 -4.13 22.79 -0.16
N ASP A 519 -3.35 22.37 0.85
CA ASP A 519 -2.02 22.89 1.18
C ASP A 519 -1.03 21.74 1.47
N PRO A 520 0.25 21.81 1.02
CA PRO A 520 1.26 20.82 1.36
C PRO A 520 1.51 20.62 2.85
N SER A 521 1.19 21.61 3.69
CA SER A 521 1.26 21.50 5.16
C SER A 521 0.07 20.77 5.79
N ASP A 522 -1.02 20.58 5.04
CA ASP A 522 -2.20 19.82 5.47
C ASP A 522 -2.03 18.30 5.24
N PHE A 523 -0.94 17.90 4.59
CA PHE A 523 -0.64 16.51 4.31
C PHE A 523 0.65 16.05 5.01
N PHE A 524 0.54 15.00 5.82
CA PHE A 524 1.67 14.17 6.21
C PHE A 524 1.58 12.86 5.42
N SER A 525 2.59 12.61 4.59
CA SER A 525 2.81 11.26 4.04
C SER A 525 3.18 10.33 5.20
N TYR A 526 2.69 9.09 5.14
CA TYR A 526 2.86 8.06 6.16
C TYR A 526 4.32 7.84 6.60
#